data_AF-A0A087UGG0-F1
#
_entry.id   AF-A0A087UGG0-F1
#
_cell.length_a   1.000
_cell.length_b   1.000
_cell.length_c   1.000
_cell.angle_alpha   90.00
_cell.angle_beta   90.00
_cell.angle_gamma   90.00
#
_symmetry.space_group_name_H-M   'P 1'
#
loop_
_entity.id
_entity.type
_entity.pdbx_description
1 polymer ?
#
loop_
_entity_poly.entity_id
_entity_poly.type
_entity_poly.pdbx_seq_one_letter_code
_entity_poly.pdbx_strand_id
1 'polypeptide(L)'
;MVHKWWRVMLVYLGGVLAGSLGSSLSDPAVYLAGASGGVYALIAAHLANVIINFKEMTFGWARLVALLVFGGTDIGVAFYSRYVEEDRNKTSYAAHIAGALAGLMIGIVCLRNLRIRKWETILGW
;
A
#
# COMPACT_ATOMS: atom_id res chain seq x y z
N MET A 1 19.70 1.65 0.78
CA MET A 1 18.23 1.71 0.94
C MET A 1 17.91 2.09 2.37
N VAL A 2 17.11 3.15 2.59
CA VAL A 2 16.73 3.63 3.94
C VAL A 2 15.90 2.59 4.68
N HIS A 3 15.08 1.85 3.93
CA HIS A 3 14.28 0.75 4.44
C HIS A 3 14.98 -0.58 4.15
N LYS A 4 15.08 -1.44 5.16
CA LYS A 4 15.63 -2.80 5.01
C LYS A 4 14.61 -3.68 4.28
N TRP A 5 15.09 -4.63 3.48
CA TRP A 5 14.26 -5.53 2.67
C TRP A 5 13.15 -6.23 3.49
N TRP A 6 13.45 -6.66 4.71
CA TRP A 6 12.49 -7.37 5.57
C TRP A 6 11.32 -6.50 6.00
N ARG A 7 11.50 -5.17 6.13
CA ARG A 7 10.42 -4.23 6.47
C ARG A 7 9.44 -4.11 5.31
N VAL A 8 9.96 -4.04 4.09
CA VAL A 8 9.15 -4.04 2.86
C VAL A 8 8.40 -5.36 2.72
N MET A 9 9.06 -6.48 3.04
CA MET A 9 8.44 -7.81 3.05
C MET A 9 7.28 -7.89 4.06
N LEU A 10 7.44 -7.36 5.28
CA LEU A 10 6.35 -7.31 6.27
C LEU A 10 5.15 -6.51 5.77
N VAL A 11 5.39 -5.37 5.11
CA VAL A 11 4.32 -4.56 4.54
C VAL A 11 3.57 -5.33 3.45
N TYR A 12 4.30 -5.99 2.54
CA TYR A 12 3.70 -6.79 1.48
C TYR A 12 2.88 -7.96 2.05
N LEU A 13 3.46 -8.75 2.95
CA LEU A 13 2.78 -9.91 3.55
C LEU A 13 1.56 -9.49 4.38
N GLY A 14 1.68 -8.43 5.17
CA GLY A 14 0.55 -7.87 5.92
C GLY A 14 -0.57 -7.39 5.00
N GLY A 15 -0.21 -6.77 3.87
CA GLY A 15 -1.14 -6.39 2.81
C GLY A 15 -1.86 -7.57 2.15
N VAL A 16 -1.13 -8.64 1.84
CA VAL A 16 -1.72 -9.88 1.30
C VAL A 16 -2.69 -10.50 2.30
N LEU A 17 -2.31 -10.60 3.58
CA LEU A 17 -3.17 -11.15 4.62
C LEU A 17 -4.44 -10.31 4.82
N ALA A 18 -4.29 -8.98 4.93
CA ALA A 18 -5.42 -8.07 5.07
C ALA A 18 -6.31 -8.08 3.83
N GLY A 19 -5.73 -8.09 2.63
CA GLY A 19 -6.48 -8.21 1.38
C GLY A 19 -7.28 -9.51 1.29
N SER A 20 -6.67 -10.62 1.71
CA SER A 20 -7.35 -11.92 1.79
C SER A 20 -8.52 -11.90 2.76
N LEU A 21 -8.34 -11.35 3.96
CA LEU A 21 -9.42 -11.21 4.94
C LEU A 21 -10.53 -10.28 4.44
N GLY A 22 -10.17 -9.14 3.83
CA GLY A 22 -11.13 -8.18 3.27
C GLY A 22 -11.98 -8.79 2.16
N SER A 23 -11.38 -9.59 1.28
CA SER A 23 -12.13 -10.32 0.26
C SER A 23 -13.05 -11.37 0.85
N SER A 24 -12.58 -12.14 1.84
CA SER A 24 -13.38 -13.21 2.44
C SER A 24 -14.65 -12.70 3.13
N LEU A 25 -14.62 -11.46 3.64
CA LEU A 25 -15.80 -10.83 4.25
C LEU A 25 -16.77 -10.23 3.23
N SER A 26 -16.28 -9.77 2.08
CA SER A 26 -17.07 -9.02 1.09
C SER A 26 -17.63 -9.90 -0.02
N ASP A 27 -16.84 -10.84 -0.52
CA ASP A 27 -17.18 -11.75 -1.62
C ASP A 27 -16.67 -13.17 -1.31
N PRO A 28 -17.25 -13.87 -0.31
CA PRO A 28 -16.80 -15.18 0.13
C PRO A 28 -16.92 -16.29 -0.94
N ALA A 29 -17.79 -16.08 -1.94
CA ALA A 29 -18.05 -17.06 -3.01
C ALA A 29 -17.09 -16.93 -4.22
N VAL A 30 -16.16 -15.98 -4.17
CA VAL A 30 -15.21 -15.73 -5.26
C VAL A 30 -13.84 -16.29 -4.91
N TYR A 31 -13.26 -17.05 -5.83
CA TYR A 31 -11.89 -17.54 -5.68
C TYR A 31 -10.93 -16.35 -5.66
N LEU A 32 -10.35 -16.07 -4.49
CA LEU A 32 -9.33 -15.04 -4.35
C LEU A 32 -7.96 -15.65 -4.63
N ALA A 33 -7.43 -15.39 -5.82
CA ALA A 33 -6.05 -15.66 -6.17
C ALA A 33 -5.42 -14.37 -6.71
N GLY A 34 -4.46 -13.80 -5.97
CA GLY A 34 -3.79 -12.59 -6.44
C GLY A 34 -2.73 -12.04 -5.49
N ALA A 35 -1.64 -11.54 -6.07
CA ALA A 35 -0.60 -10.77 -5.40
C ALA A 35 -1.00 -9.30 -5.15
N SER A 36 -2.09 -8.85 -5.77
CA SER A 36 -2.45 -7.43 -5.87
C SER A 36 -2.70 -6.77 -4.52
N GLY A 37 -3.30 -7.45 -3.53
CA GLY A 37 -3.44 -6.91 -2.17
C GLY A 37 -2.10 -6.45 -1.56
N GLY A 38 -1.02 -7.19 -1.80
CA GLY A 38 0.34 -6.79 -1.40
C GLY A 38 0.91 -5.65 -2.26
N VAL A 39 0.57 -5.59 -3.55
CA VAL A 39 0.98 -4.48 -4.43
C VAL A 39 0.36 -3.16 -3.97
N TYR A 40 -0.95 -3.14 -3.70
CA TYR A 40 -1.62 -1.98 -3.14
C TYR A 40 -1.07 -1.59 -1.76
N ALA A 41 -0.67 -2.58 -0.95
CA ALA A 41 0.02 -2.31 0.30
C ALA A 41 1.36 -1.61 0.09
N LEU A 42 2.15 -2.00 -0.91
CA LEU A 42 3.41 -1.34 -1.25
C LEU A 42 3.21 0.08 -1.82
N ILE A 43 2.18 0.30 -2.64
CA ILE A 43 1.81 1.65 -3.11
C ILE A 43 1.46 2.53 -1.90
N ALA A 44 0.63 2.03 -0.99
CA ALA A 44 0.27 2.73 0.24
C ALA A 44 1.46 2.92 1.19
N ALA A 45 2.43 2.00 1.20
CA ALA A 45 3.68 2.16 1.95
C ALA A 45 4.54 3.32 1.43
N HIS A 46 4.50 3.59 0.13
CA HIS A 46 5.16 4.78 -0.43
C HIS A 46 4.49 6.05 0.08
N LEU A 47 3.16 6.06 0.15
CA LEU A 47 2.41 7.17 0.76
C LEU A 47 2.77 7.32 2.26
N ALA A 48 2.83 6.21 3.02
CA ALA A 48 3.28 6.23 4.41
C ALA A 48 4.66 6.87 4.56
N ASN A 49 5.61 6.46 3.71
CA ASN A 49 6.95 7.01 3.70
C ASN A 49 6.97 8.51 3.37
N VAL A 50 6.12 8.97 2.46
CA VAL A 50 5.97 10.40 2.14
C VAL A 50 5.39 11.15 3.34
N ILE A 51 4.37 10.61 4.03
CA ILE A 51 3.75 11.22 5.20
C ILE A 51 4.77 11.43 6.34
N ILE A 52 5.53 10.39 6.69
CA ILE A 52 6.45 10.47 7.84
C ILE A 52 7.70 11.30 7.55
N ASN A 53 8.13 11.38 6.28
CA ASN A 53 9.39 12.02 5.88
C ASN A 53 9.21 13.28 5.03
N PHE A 54 8.00 13.83 4.95
CA PHE A 54 7.69 14.88 3.97
C PHE A 54 8.62 16.09 4.07
N LYS A 55 8.93 16.52 5.30
CA LYS A 55 9.74 17.70 5.58
C LYS A 55 11.21 17.52 5.24
N GLU A 56 11.67 16.27 5.25
CA GLU A 56 13.05 15.86 4.99
C GLU A 56 13.28 15.59 3.49
N MET A 57 12.23 15.49 2.69
CA MET A 57 12.32 15.25 1.25
C MET A 57 12.47 16.55 0.45
N THR A 58 13.57 16.68 -0.29
CA THR A 58 13.81 17.81 -1.21
C THR A 58 12.74 17.95 -2.31
N PHE A 59 12.16 16.82 -2.77
CA PHE A 59 11.13 16.78 -3.80
C PHE A 59 9.88 15.99 -3.36
N GLY A 60 9.46 16.15 -2.11
CA GLY A 60 8.30 15.43 -1.55
C GLY A 60 7.02 15.61 -2.36
N TRP A 61 6.75 16.82 -2.83
CA TRP A 61 5.59 17.14 -3.68
C TRP A 61 5.60 16.42 -5.03
N ALA A 62 6.74 16.38 -5.72
CA ALA A 62 6.84 15.67 -7.00
C ALA A 62 6.59 14.17 -6.83
N ARG A 63 7.11 13.58 -5.74
CA ARG A 63 6.84 12.18 -5.40
C ARG A 63 5.37 11.94 -5.07
N LEU A 64 4.73 12.84 -4.33
CA LEU A 64 3.31 12.76 -4.02
C LEU A 64 2.47 12.81 -5.31
N VAL A 65 2.77 13.75 -6.21
CA VAL A 65 2.10 13.85 -7.52
C VAL A 65 2.28 12.56 -8.33
N ALA A 66 3.50 12.03 -8.41
CA ALA A 66 3.76 10.77 -9.12
C ALA A 66 2.96 9.60 -8.53
N LEU A 67 2.87 9.50 -7.20
CA LEU A 67 2.07 8.47 -6.53
C LEU A 67 0.57 8.63 -6.80
N LEU A 68 0.06 9.86 -6.79
CA LEU A 68 -1.35 10.14 -7.06
C LEU A 68 -1.71 9.85 -8.53
N VAL A 69 -0.84 10.22 -9.48
CA VAL A 69 -1.06 9.90 -10.90
C VAL A 69 -1.00 8.39 -11.12
N PHE A 70 0.02 7.71 -10.60
CA PHE A 70 0.17 6.27 -10.75
C PHE A 70 -0.99 5.50 -10.11
N GLY A 71 -1.26 5.74 -8.81
CA GLY A 71 -2.35 5.08 -8.10
C GLY A 71 -3.73 5.44 -8.64
N GLY A 72 -3.93 6.69 -9.06
CA GLY A 72 -5.18 7.12 -9.68
C GLY A 72 -5.41 6.47 -11.04
N THR A 73 -4.38 6.31 -11.86
CA THR A 73 -4.48 5.61 -13.16
C THR A 73 -4.76 4.12 -12.96
N ASP A 74 -4.06 3.48 -12.03
CA ASP A 74 -4.24 2.06 -11.70
C ASP A 74 -5.67 1.77 -11.21
N ILE A 75 -6.18 2.58 -10.27
CA ILE A 75 -7.57 2.51 -9.82
C ILE A 75 -8.53 2.80 -10.98
N GLY A 76 -8.26 3.85 -11.77
CA GLY A 76 -9.12 4.24 -12.89
C GLY A 76 -9.27 3.15 -13.95
N VAL A 77 -8.18 2.47 -14.31
CA VAL A 77 -8.20 1.33 -15.23
C VAL A 77 -8.98 0.16 -14.63
N ALA A 78 -8.77 -0.16 -13.34
CA ALA A 78 -9.53 -1.21 -12.67
C ALA A 78 -11.04 -0.93 -12.69
N PHE A 79 -11.45 0.32 -12.43
CA PHE A 79 -12.85 0.76 -12.52
C PHE A 79 -13.37 0.65 -13.96
N TYR A 80 -12.60 1.13 -14.95
CA TYR A 80 -13.02 1.09 -16.36
C TYR A 80 -13.27 -0.36 -16.83
N SER A 81 -12.32 -1.26 -16.59
CA SER A 81 -12.46 -2.67 -16.98
C SER A 81 -13.60 -3.40 -16.25
N ARG A 82 -14.07 -2.89 -15.11
CA ARG A 82 -15.16 -3.51 -14.34
C ARG A 82 -16.55 -3.07 -14.78
N TYR A 83 -16.69 -1.80 -15.16
CA TYR A 83 -17.98 -1.16 -15.42
C TYR A 83 -18.25 -0.90 -16.90
N VAL A 84 -17.20 -0.80 -17.72
CA VAL A 84 -17.31 -0.50 -19.15
C VAL A 84 -17.00 -1.73 -19.99
N GLU A 85 -15.96 -2.49 -19.63
CA GLU A 85 -15.68 -3.79 -20.25
C GLU A 85 -16.50 -4.89 -19.53
N GLU A 86 -17.08 -5.84 -20.27
CA GLU A 86 -17.76 -7.03 -19.71
C GLU A 86 -16.75 -8.07 -19.17
N ASP A 87 -15.58 -7.61 -18.73
CA ASP A 87 -14.50 -8.49 -18.35
C ASP A 87 -14.86 -9.19 -17.03
N ARG A 88 -15.02 -10.51 -17.09
CA ARG A 88 -15.47 -11.34 -15.95
C ARG A 88 -14.40 -11.56 -14.88
N ASN A 89 -13.39 -10.70 -14.83
CA ASN A 89 -12.35 -10.74 -13.82
C ASN A 89 -12.96 -10.36 -12.46
N LYS A 90 -13.22 -11.39 -11.63
CA LYS A 90 -13.75 -11.25 -10.27
C LYS A 90 -12.67 -10.80 -9.28
N THR A 91 -11.94 -9.74 -9.59
CA THR A 91 -10.97 -9.16 -8.65
C THR A 91 -11.71 -8.40 -7.55
N SER A 92 -11.48 -8.79 -6.29
CA SER A 92 -12.12 -8.15 -5.14
C SER A 92 -11.51 -6.78 -4.85
N TYR A 93 -12.31 -5.72 -4.98
CA TYR A 93 -11.94 -4.36 -4.57
C TYR A 93 -11.69 -4.25 -3.07
N ALA A 94 -12.42 -5.03 -2.27
CA ALA A 94 -12.19 -5.09 -0.83
C ALA A 94 -10.79 -5.61 -0.51
N ALA A 95 -10.26 -6.54 -1.32
CA ALA A 95 -8.88 -7.01 -1.17
C ALA A 95 -7.85 -5.90 -1.40
N HIS A 96 -8.06 -5.07 -2.42
CA HIS A 96 -7.17 -3.94 -2.74
C HIS A 96 -7.24 -2.86 -1.66
N ILE A 97 -8.44 -2.49 -1.22
CA ILE A 97 -8.65 -1.48 -0.18
C ILE A 97 -8.07 -1.95 1.16
N ALA A 98 -8.36 -3.19 1.56
CA ALA A 98 -7.83 -3.75 2.81
C ALA A 98 -6.30 -3.88 2.75
N GLY A 99 -5.74 -4.31 1.62
CA GLY A 99 -4.30 -4.35 1.39
C GLY A 99 -3.65 -2.96 1.48
N ALA A 100 -4.22 -1.95 0.82
CA ALA A 100 -3.75 -0.56 0.88
C ALA A 100 -3.78 0.00 2.32
N LEU A 101 -4.89 -0.18 3.03
CA LEU A 101 -5.03 0.28 4.42
C LEU A 101 -4.00 -0.38 5.34
N ALA A 102 -3.82 -1.70 5.24
CA ALA A 102 -2.81 -2.41 5.99
C ALA A 102 -1.40 -1.92 5.62
N GLY A 103 -1.12 -1.71 4.33
CA GLY A 103 0.17 -1.20 3.87
C GLY A 103 0.49 0.20 4.36
N LEU A 104 -0.51 1.09 4.42
CA LEU A 104 -0.37 2.42 5.02
C LEU A 104 -0.05 2.33 6.51
N MET A 105 -0.84 1.55 7.25
CA MET A 105 -0.70 1.41 8.71
C MET A 105 0.63 0.75 9.10
N ILE A 106 0.93 -0.42 8.52
CA ILE A 106 2.19 -1.12 8.74
C ILE A 106 3.35 -0.28 8.23
N GLY A 107 3.18 0.43 7.11
CA GLY A 107 4.17 1.36 6.58
C GLY A 107 4.55 2.45 7.57
N ILE A 108 3.57 3.11 8.21
CA ILE A 108 3.82 4.15 9.22
C ILE A 108 4.61 3.60 10.42
N VAL A 109 4.33 2.37 10.84
CA VAL A 109 4.96 1.75 12.01
C VAL A 109 6.35 1.18 11.68
N CYS A 110 6.49 0.54 10.53
CA CYS A 110 7.66 -0.26 10.16
C CYS A 110 8.67 0.48 9.29
N LEU A 111 8.32 1.54 8.58
CA LEU A 111 9.28 2.31 7.78
C LEU A 111 10.04 3.33 8.65
N ARG A 112 11.19 3.78 8.17
CA ARG A 112 12.12 4.62 8.94
C ARG A 112 12.10 6.09 8.51
N ASN A 113 12.39 6.95 9.47
CA ASN A 113 12.64 8.36 9.19
C ASN A 113 13.97 8.55 8.44
N LEU A 114 13.99 9.45 7.45
CA LEU A 114 15.17 9.84 6.69
C LEU A 114 16.21 10.50 7.58
N ARG A 115 15.73 11.27 8.57
CA ARG A 115 16.56 11.89 9.60
C ARG A 115 16.14 11.34 10.96
N ILE A 116 17.02 10.54 11.55
CA ILE A 116 16.80 9.95 12.88
C ILE A 116 16.92 11.04 13.94
N ARG A 117 15.92 11.16 14.81
CA ARG A 117 15.91 12.08 15.96
C ARG A 117 16.39 11.37 17.22
N LYS A 118 16.94 12.12 18.17
CA LYS A 118 17.55 11.54 19.39
C LYS A 118 16.60 10.63 20.18
N TRP A 119 15.31 10.98 20.26
CA TRP A 119 14.32 10.15 20.95
C TRP A 119 14.02 8.83 20.25
N GLU A 120 14.18 8.77 18.92
CA GLU A 120 13.94 7.53 18.15
C GLU A 120 15.03 6.51 18.48
N THR A 121 16.27 6.97 18.59
CA THR A 121 17.38 6.13 19.07
C THR A 121 17.13 5.60 20.47
N ILE A 122 16.57 6.41 21.39
CA ILE A 122 16.28 6.00 22.77
C ILE A 122 15.13 4.99 22.82
N LEU A 123 14.07 5.21 22.04
CA LEU A 123 12.91 4.32 21.97
C LEU A 123 13.16 3.07 21.11
N GLY A 124 14.35 2.93 20.51
CA GLY A 124 14.68 1.85 19.58
C GLY A 124 13.89 1.90 18.27
N TRP A 125 13.25 3.04 18.00
CA TRP A 125 12.31 3.20 16.90
C TRP A 125 12.97 3.58 15.59
#